data_AF-A0A4U6ACD8-F1
#
_entry.id   AF-A0A4U6ACD8-F1
#
_cell.length_a   1.000
_cell.length_b   1.000
_cell.length_c   1.000
_cell.angle_alpha   90.00
_cell.angle_beta   90.00
_cell.angle_gamma   90.00
#
_symmetry.space_group_name_H-M   'P 1'
#
loop_
_entity.id
_entity.type
_entity.pdbx_description
1 polymer ?
#
loop_
_entity_poly.entity_id
_entity_poly.type
_entity_poly.pdbx_seq_one_letter_code
_entity_poly.pdbx_strand_id
1 'polypeptide(L)'
;MSAPDTVLSVAILIGLVLLGIAFLLTVYRVIKGPTLPDRVVALDMLVGIVIGFIGVIAIRTGFTLYIDIAISLGLVGFLATVAFARFILARGRDGSSEGAPAAAEAAPAERAGGRAKAKAKAKPAPPAAGKGRKA
;
A
#
# COMPACT_ATOMS: atom_id res chain seq x y z
N MET A 1 -38.28 -14.19 -6.35
CA MET A 1 -37.24 -14.03 -5.32
C MET A 1 -37.65 -14.83 -4.11
N SER A 2 -36.79 -15.73 -3.63
CA SER A 2 -37.07 -16.41 -2.38
C SER A 2 -36.84 -15.45 -1.21
N ALA A 3 -37.48 -15.71 -0.06
CA ALA A 3 -37.26 -14.93 1.16
C ALA A 3 -35.77 -14.74 1.51
N PRO A 4 -34.89 -15.77 1.43
CA PRO A 4 -33.47 -15.59 1.74
C PRO A 4 -32.74 -14.69 0.74
N ASP A 5 -33.04 -14.75 -0.57
CA ASP A 5 -32.42 -13.87 -1.57
C ASP A 5 -32.72 -12.40 -1.30
N THR A 6 -33.95 -12.13 -0.83
CA THR A 6 -34.42 -10.78 -0.52
C THR A 6 -33.70 -10.23 0.70
N VAL A 7 -33.54 -11.04 1.76
CA VAL A 7 -32.80 -10.66 2.97
C VAL A 7 -31.33 -10.36 2.64
N LEU A 8 -30.69 -11.22 1.85
CA LEU A 8 -29.29 -11.01 1.43
C LEU A 8 -29.14 -9.73 0.60
N SER A 9 -30.05 -9.49 -0.35
CA SER A 9 -30.01 -8.30 -1.20
C SER A 9 -30.17 -7.00 -0.39
N VAL A 10 -31.09 -6.99 0.57
CA VAL A 10 -31.31 -5.84 1.47
C VAL A 10 -30.09 -5.64 2.38
N ALA A 11 -29.52 -6.71 2.94
CA ALA A 11 -28.32 -6.63 3.78
C ALA A 11 -27.12 -6.07 3.00
N ILE A 12 -26.92 -6.49 1.74
CA ILE A 12 -25.87 -5.96 0.86
C ILE A 12 -26.07 -4.45 0.62
N LEU A 13 -27.30 -4.03 0.31
CA LEU A 13 -27.62 -2.61 0.10
C LEU A 13 -27.35 -1.77 1.36
N ILE A 14 -27.84 -2.23 2.52
CA ILE A 14 -27.60 -1.56 3.80
C ILE A 14 -26.10 -1.49 4.09
N GLY A 15 -25.37 -2.59 3.89
CA GLY A 15 -23.92 -2.64 4.07
C GLY A 15 -23.17 -1.62 3.20
N LEU A 16 -23.53 -1.53 1.91
CA LEU A 16 -22.96 -0.55 0.97
C LEU A 16 -23.23 0.89 1.40
N VAL A 17 -24.45 1.18 1.86
CA VAL A 17 -24.82 2.53 2.34
C VAL A 17 -24.05 2.89 3.60
N LEU A 18 -23.98 1.99 4.58
CA LEU A 18 -23.25 2.22 5.83
C LEU A 18 -21.74 2.38 5.57
N LEU A 19 -21.15 1.56 4.70
CA LEU A 19 -19.75 1.71 4.28
C LEU A 19 -19.52 3.03 3.54
N GLY A 20 -20.47 3.48 2.71
CA GLY A 20 -20.41 4.77 2.04
C GLY A 20 -20.41 5.96 3.01
N ILE A 21 -21.27 5.90 4.03
CA ILE A 21 -21.29 6.91 5.11
C ILE A 21 -19.97 6.87 5.89
N ALA A 22 -19.50 5.68 6.27
CA ALA A 22 -18.24 5.52 6.98
C ALA A 22 -17.06 6.06 6.16
N PHE A 23 -17.04 5.82 4.84
CA PHE A 23 -16.04 6.35 3.92
C PHE A 23 -16.02 7.87 3.94
N LEU A 24 -17.18 8.52 3.77
CA LEU A 24 -17.32 9.98 3.80
C LEU A 24 -16.83 10.57 5.13
N LEU A 25 -17.24 9.99 6.26
CA LEU A 25 -16.82 10.43 7.59
C LEU A 25 -15.31 10.27 7.80
N THR A 26 -14.73 9.19 7.29
CA THR A 26 -13.31 8.89 7.43
C THR A 26 -12.47 9.82 6.56
N VAL A 27 -12.89 10.07 5.31
CA VAL A 27 -12.25 11.07 4.44
C VAL A 27 -12.29 12.46 5.08
N TYR A 28 -13.42 12.86 5.66
CA TYR A 28 -13.51 14.11 6.40
C TYR A 28 -12.50 14.18 7.55
N ARG A 29 -12.34 13.09 8.32
CA ARG A 29 -11.35 12.99 9.41
C ARG A 29 -9.91 13.05 8.91
N VAL A 30 -9.59 12.42 7.78
CA VAL A 30 -8.24 12.50 7.18
C VAL A 30 -7.86 13.95 6.86
N ILE A 31 -8.81 14.75 6.37
CA ILE A 31 -8.56 16.15 5.98
C ILE A 31 -8.51 17.08 7.20
N LYS A 32 -9.49 16.97 8.11
CA LYS A 32 -9.61 17.85 9.29
C LYS A 32 -8.89 17.36 10.54
N GLY A 33 -8.22 16.21 10.50
CA GLY A 33 -7.52 15.64 11.64
C GLY A 33 -6.53 16.64 12.26
N PRO A 34 -6.60 16.90 13.58
CA PRO A 34 -5.81 17.94 14.24
C PRO A 34 -4.32 17.56 14.36
N THR A 35 -3.99 16.27 14.40
CA THR A 35 -2.62 15.78 14.58
C THR A 35 -2.21 14.85 13.44
N LEU A 36 -0.92 14.79 13.11
CA LEU A 36 -0.40 13.87 12.08
C LEU A 36 -0.71 12.40 12.38
N PRO A 37 -0.58 11.90 13.64
CA PRO A 37 -0.97 10.53 13.97
C PRO A 37 -2.46 10.26 13.77
N ASP A 38 -3.35 11.22 14.10
CA ASP A 38 -4.80 11.05 13.91
C ASP A 38 -5.16 10.88 12.44
N ARG A 39 -4.51 11.63 11.55
CA ARG A 39 -4.70 11.51 10.09
C ARG A 39 -4.29 10.14 9.58
N VAL A 40 -3.22 9.56 10.12
CA VAL A 40 -2.77 8.23 9.67
C VAL A 40 -3.63 7.11 10.19
N VAL A 41 -4.12 7.21 11.42
CA VAL A 41 -5.14 6.26 11.91
C VAL A 41 -6.41 6.37 11.07
N ALA A 42 -6.80 7.58 10.65
CA ALA A 42 -7.93 7.75 9.73
C ALA A 42 -7.65 7.15 8.34
N LEU A 43 -6.42 7.24 7.83
CA LEU A 43 -6.02 6.57 6.58
C LEU A 43 -6.05 5.03 6.71
N ASP A 44 -5.64 4.48 7.85
CA ASP A 44 -5.74 3.04 8.14
C ASP A 44 -7.20 2.57 8.09
N MET A 45 -8.08 3.32 8.74
CA MET A 45 -9.52 3.07 8.72
C MET A 45 -10.09 3.12 7.30
N LEU A 46 -9.57 4.00 6.45
CA LEU A 46 -9.97 4.07 5.04
C LEU A 46 -9.64 2.77 4.29
N VAL A 47 -8.48 2.16 4.56
CA VAL A 47 -8.11 0.86 4.00
C VAL A 47 -9.09 -0.23 4.47
N GLY A 48 -9.43 -0.24 5.77
CA GLY A 48 -10.44 -1.16 6.31
C GLY A 48 -11.81 -1.02 5.66
N ILE A 49 -12.26 0.21 5.40
CA ILE A 49 -13.53 0.49 4.71
C ILE A 49 -13.49 -0.01 3.26
N VAL A 50 -12.38 0.19 2.55
CA VAL A 50 -12.20 -0.33 1.18
C VAL A 50 -12.24 -1.86 1.17
N ILE A 51 -11.58 -2.52 2.12
CA ILE A 51 -11.64 -3.99 2.29
C ILE A 51 -13.08 -4.43 2.55
N GLY A 52 -13.84 -3.70 3.38
CA GLY A 52 -15.26 -3.94 3.61
C GLY A 52 -16.09 -3.82 2.34
N PHE A 53 -15.87 -2.79 1.51
CA PHE A 53 -16.53 -2.63 0.22
C PHE A 53 -16.26 -3.82 -0.70
N ILE A 54 -14.99 -4.23 -0.82
CA ILE A 54 -14.60 -5.38 -1.64
C ILE A 54 -15.26 -6.66 -1.12
N GLY A 55 -15.33 -6.86 0.20
CA GLY A 55 -16.02 -8.00 0.81
C GLY A 55 -17.51 -8.06 0.48
N VAL A 56 -18.22 -6.93 0.57
CA VAL A 56 -19.65 -6.87 0.21
C VAL A 56 -19.86 -7.10 -1.29
N ILE A 57 -18.96 -6.58 -2.14
CA ILE A 57 -18.98 -6.83 -3.58
C ILE A 57 -18.69 -8.30 -3.89
N ALA A 58 -17.78 -8.94 -3.16
CA ALA A 58 -17.48 -10.37 -3.29
C ALA A 58 -18.73 -11.22 -3.01
N ILE A 59 -19.47 -10.90 -1.95
CA ILE A 59 -20.73 -11.58 -1.62
C ILE A 59 -21.77 -11.37 -2.72
N ARG A 60 -21.89 -10.16 -3.26
CA ARG A 60 -22.85 -9.84 -4.32
C ARG A 60 -22.55 -10.52 -5.65
N THR A 61 -21.26 -10.64 -6.00
CA THR A 61 -20.81 -11.19 -7.30
C THR A 61 -20.54 -12.69 -7.25
N GLY A 62 -20.28 -13.24 -6.07
CA GLY A 62 -19.89 -14.65 -5.87
C GLY A 62 -18.46 -14.97 -6.28
N PHE A 63 -17.67 -13.99 -6.74
CA PHE A 63 -16.28 -14.21 -7.15
C PHE A 63 -15.33 -14.15 -5.96
N THR A 64 -14.67 -15.27 -5.67
CA THR A 64 -13.69 -15.39 -4.57
C THR A 64 -12.43 -14.55 -4.79
N LEU A 65 -12.12 -14.19 -6.04
CA LEU A 65 -10.97 -13.33 -6.38
C LEU A 65 -10.99 -11.99 -5.63
N TYR A 66 -12.17 -11.44 -5.33
CA TYR A 66 -12.29 -10.23 -4.52
C TYR A 66 -11.79 -10.44 -3.08
N ILE A 67 -11.96 -11.64 -2.52
CA ILE A 67 -11.46 -11.98 -1.17
C ILE A 67 -9.93 -12.01 -1.16
N ASP A 68 -9.29 -12.55 -2.21
CA ASP A 68 -7.83 -12.56 -2.31
C ASP A 68 -7.25 -11.14 -2.38
N ILE A 69 -7.92 -10.26 -3.14
CA ILE A 69 -7.58 -8.83 -3.19
C ILE A 69 -7.76 -8.18 -1.81
N ALA A 70 -8.86 -8.45 -1.12
CA ALA A 70 -9.16 -7.91 0.20
C ALA A 70 -8.11 -8.32 1.24
N ILE A 71 -7.72 -9.59 1.27
CA ILE A 71 -6.67 -10.11 2.17
C ILE A 71 -5.32 -9.46 1.85
N SER A 72 -4.98 -9.38 0.56
CA SER A 72 -3.71 -8.77 0.12
C SER A 72 -3.62 -7.29 0.49
N LEU A 73 -4.72 -6.53 0.28
CA LEU A 73 -4.81 -5.13 0.69
C LEU A 73 -4.75 -4.97 2.21
N GLY A 74 -5.34 -5.89 2.98
CA GLY A 74 -5.26 -5.89 4.44
C GLY A 74 -3.83 -6.04 4.94
N LEU A 75 -3.07 -6.97 4.37
CA LEU A 75 -1.66 -7.15 4.70
C LEU A 75 -0.83 -5.91 4.33
N VAL A 76 -0.95 -5.43 3.09
CA VAL A 76 -0.20 -4.27 2.61
C VAL A 76 -0.54 -3.01 3.41
N GLY A 77 -1.83 -2.79 3.69
CA GLY A 77 -2.32 -1.67 4.49
C GLY A 77 -1.76 -1.68 5.91
N PHE A 78 -1.81 -2.83 6.57
CA PHE A 78 -1.24 -2.98 7.92
C PHE A 78 0.28 -2.75 7.95
N LEU A 79 1.02 -3.29 6.96
CA LEU A 79 2.45 -3.03 6.87
C LEU A 79 2.75 -1.53 6.67
N ALA A 80 1.96 -0.84 5.83
CA ALA A 80 2.12 0.60 5.60
C ALA A 80 1.93 1.42 6.87
N THR A 81 0.95 1.06 7.72
CA THR A 81 0.68 1.80 8.96
C THR A 81 1.70 1.51 10.05
N VAL A 82 2.20 0.28 10.15
CA VAL A 82 3.35 -0.04 11.01
C VAL A 82 4.62 0.71 10.57
N ALA A 83 4.89 0.75 9.26
CA ALA A 83 6.03 1.49 8.72
C ALA A 83 5.91 2.99 9.03
N PHE A 84 4.73 3.57 8.89
CA PHE A 84 4.49 4.96 9.22
C PHE A 84 4.62 5.25 10.72
N ALA A 85 4.09 4.39 11.59
CA ALA A 85 4.26 4.52 13.04
C ALA A 85 5.75 4.49 13.43
N ARG A 86 6.52 3.57 12.85
CA ARG A 86 7.98 3.50 13.04
C ARG A 86 8.68 4.75 12.55
N PHE A 87 8.26 5.30 11.41
CA PHE A 87 8.81 6.53 10.86
C PHE A 87 8.56 7.75 11.73
N ILE A 88 7.34 7.93 12.27
CA ILE A 88 7.06 9.02 13.23
C ILE A 88 7.94 8.87 14.47
N LEU A 89 8.01 7.67 15.04
CA LEU A 89 8.80 7.40 16.25
C LEU A 89 10.30 7.61 16.03
N ALA A 90 10.82 7.28 14.85
CA ALA A 90 12.21 7.53 14.47
C ALA A 90 12.46 9.04 14.31
N ARG A 91 11.62 9.76 13.54
CA ARG A 91 11.76 11.23 13.36
C ARG A 91 11.63 12.03 14.67
N GLY A 92 10.86 11.55 15.64
CA GLY A 92 10.80 12.16 16.98
C GLY A 92 12.14 12.14 17.72
N ARG A 93 13.11 11.32 17.29
CA ARG A 93 14.46 11.22 17.84
C ARG A 93 15.50 11.99 17.00
N ASP A 94 15.16 12.32 15.75
CA ASP A 94 16.09 12.83 14.72
C ASP A 94 15.53 14.13 14.11
N GLY A 95 15.64 15.26 14.82
CA GLY A 95 15.03 16.54 14.48
C GLY A 95 15.64 17.30 13.30
N SER A 96 15.74 16.72 12.11
CA SER A 96 16.13 17.44 10.88
C SER A 96 15.13 17.21 9.75
N SER A 97 14.53 18.32 9.33
CA SER A 97 13.45 18.47 8.37
C SER A 97 13.76 17.89 6.98
N GLU A 98 12.87 17.04 6.49
CA GLU A 98 12.48 17.05 5.08
C GLU A 98 10.99 16.66 4.97
N GLY A 99 10.21 17.60 4.44
CA GLY A 99 8.77 17.51 4.27
C GLY A 99 8.39 16.37 3.35
N ALA A 100 7.32 15.67 3.71
CA ALA A 100 6.73 14.68 2.84
C ALA A 100 6.07 15.38 1.63
N PRO A 101 6.34 14.96 0.39
CA PRO A 101 5.31 14.93 -0.64
C PRO A 101 4.58 13.58 -0.48
N ALA A 102 3.31 13.63 -0.13
CA ALA A 102 2.20 13.65 -1.08
C ALA A 102 1.69 12.22 -1.35
N ALA A 103 0.45 12.00 -0.96
CA ALA A 103 -0.39 10.97 -1.52
C ALA A 103 -0.54 11.23 -3.03
N ALA A 104 0.15 10.48 -3.87
CA ALA A 104 -0.15 10.16 -5.27
C ALA A 104 1.02 9.34 -5.83
N GLU A 105 0.73 8.37 -6.72
CA GLU A 105 1.67 7.41 -7.34
C GLU A 105 2.21 6.31 -6.41
N ALA A 106 2.12 5.01 -6.71
CA ALA A 106 1.69 4.34 -7.92
C ALA A 106 1.31 2.88 -7.60
N ALA A 107 0.15 2.45 -8.07
CA ALA A 107 0.11 1.15 -8.72
C ALA A 107 0.69 1.35 -10.12
N PRO A 108 1.65 0.52 -10.53
CA PRO A 108 1.34 -0.28 -11.69
C PRO A 108 1.71 -1.74 -11.46
N ALA A 109 0.80 -2.57 -11.97
CA ALA A 109 0.99 -3.90 -12.51
C ALA A 109 2.45 -4.37 -12.68
N GLU A 110 2.68 -5.57 -12.14
CA GLU A 110 3.26 -6.68 -12.89
C GLU A 110 4.55 -6.41 -13.68
N ARG A 111 5.69 -6.87 -13.13
CA ARG A 111 6.67 -7.62 -13.95
C ARG A 111 7.11 -8.88 -13.22
N ALA A 112 6.62 -9.99 -13.74
CA ALA A 112 7.09 -11.33 -13.49
C ALA A 112 8.56 -11.53 -13.93
N GLY A 113 9.20 -12.53 -13.32
CA GLY A 113 10.43 -13.17 -13.81
C GLY A 113 11.69 -12.50 -13.28
N GLY A 114 12.60 -13.18 -12.58
CA GLY A 114 13.02 -14.56 -12.77
C GLY A 114 14.55 -14.54 -12.80
N ARG A 115 15.14 -15.39 -11.97
CA ARG A 115 16.57 -15.48 -11.68
C ARG A 115 17.50 -15.55 -12.91
N ALA A 116 18.75 -15.14 -12.65
CA ALA A 116 20.00 -15.70 -13.15
C ALA A 116 20.38 -15.44 -14.63
N LYS A 117 21.51 -14.76 -14.79
CA LYS A 117 22.70 -15.35 -15.42
C LYS A 117 23.98 -14.65 -14.99
N ALA A 118 24.84 -15.44 -14.37
CA ALA A 118 26.21 -15.12 -14.02
C ALA A 118 27.13 -15.13 -15.26
N LYS A 119 28.29 -14.48 -15.11
CA LYS A 119 29.54 -14.62 -15.87
C LYS A 119 29.54 -14.13 -17.33
N ALA A 120 30.43 -13.18 -17.64
CA ALA A 120 31.77 -13.48 -18.15
C ALA A 120 32.46 -12.24 -18.77
N LYS A 121 33.79 -12.12 -18.48
CA LYS A 121 34.85 -11.52 -19.32
C LYS A 121 34.76 -10.01 -19.62
N ALA A 122 35.84 -9.26 -19.75
CA ALA A 122 37.26 -9.39 -19.47
C ALA A 122 37.82 -7.98 -19.70
N LYS A 123 38.66 -7.51 -18.78
CA LYS A 123 39.39 -6.23 -18.90
C LYS A 123 40.54 -6.40 -19.91
N PRO A 124 40.69 -5.57 -20.95
CA PRO A 124 41.95 -5.48 -21.67
C PRO A 124 42.80 -4.38 -21.05
N ALA A 125 44.01 -4.75 -20.61
CA ALA A 125 45.10 -3.81 -20.36
C ALA A 125 45.74 -3.38 -21.69
N PRO A 126 46.35 -2.18 -21.76
CA PRO A 126 47.39 -1.88 -22.75
C PRO A 126 48.81 -2.01 -22.17
N PRO A 127 49.82 -2.22 -23.02
CA PRO A 127 51.14 -2.73 -22.67
C PRO A 127 52.17 -1.64 -22.31
N ALA A 128 53.26 -2.12 -21.70
CA ALA A 128 54.38 -1.38 -21.15
C ALA A 128 55.31 -0.69 -22.18
N ALA A 129 55.86 0.46 -21.78
CA ALA A 129 57.17 0.99 -22.15
C ALA A 129 57.48 2.11 -21.12
N GLY A 130 58.59 2.21 -20.39
CA GLY A 130 59.91 1.62 -20.45
C GLY A 130 60.90 2.72 -20.03
N LYS A 131 61.81 2.39 -19.09
CA LYS A 131 63.14 3.03 -18.88
C LYS A 131 63.21 4.27 -17.97
N GLY A 132 64.01 4.16 -16.89
CA GLY A 132 65.00 5.21 -16.57
C GLY A 132 65.16 5.65 -15.13
N ARG A 133 66.10 5.00 -14.43
CA ARG A 133 67.10 5.55 -13.47
C ARG A 133 66.66 6.22 -12.16
N LYS A 134 67.16 5.57 -11.10
CA LYS A 134 67.49 6.08 -9.77
C LYS A 134 68.26 7.41 -9.81
N ALA A 135 67.93 8.30 -8.87
CA ALA A 135 68.86 9.12 -8.10
C ALA A 135 68.29 9.27 -6.69
#